data_AF-A0A254U9U9-F1
#
_entry.id   AF-A0A254U9U9-F1
#
_cell.length_a   1.000
_cell.length_b   1.000
_cell.length_c   1.000
_cell.angle_alpha   90.00
_cell.angle_beta   90.00
_cell.angle_gamma   90.00
#
_symmetry.space_group_name_H-M   'P 1'
#
loop_
_entity.id
_entity.type
_entity.pdbx_description
1 polymer ?
#
loop_
_entity_poly.entity_id
_entity_poly.type
_entity_poly.pdbx_seq_one_letter_code
_entity_poly.pdbx_strand_id
1 'polypeptide(L)'
;MPLQSHTTRPTIHVLGLGSIGTFTAHGLKDIPNPPAVTLLLHRESLYQEYIRNNRQITLKPVTGDTMHHSDYNLEIYKQGAWHTPADSPADHQIDNLVVTVKATQTVSALRALRSRLSRASTVLFLQNGCGMIDEVNEHLFPDPATRPNYLAGVISHGVTLASPFNAIHTGASAISLGLVPRPHSQSSPNTRETGNQLQNRGGSEYMLHNMPVSPRLSAKSYSFSDVFQIQLEKLAVNAFCNPVCALHDSKNSILFEFPKLRRAILTEISSIVLRLPELRGVDGVEQRFAVDRLEETVNGILERTRETTCSMVVDLRNRRETEIHFINGYWVRRGKEVGVSTAINEELMDKVLRRSAALRSE
;
A
#
# COMPACT_ATOMS: atom_id res chain seq x y z
N MET A 1 36.35 30.32 4.63
CA MET A 1 35.84 28.96 4.92
C MET A 1 34.35 28.97 4.61
N PRO A 2 33.85 28.13 3.68
CA PRO A 2 32.41 28.04 3.47
C PRO A 2 31.79 27.32 4.67
N LEU A 3 30.68 27.85 5.20
CA LEU A 3 29.87 27.17 6.20
C LEU A 3 29.47 25.79 5.65
N GLN A 4 29.88 24.73 6.35
CA GLN A 4 29.31 23.41 6.15
C GLN A 4 27.82 23.50 6.49
N SER A 5 26.95 23.50 5.49
CA SER A 5 25.53 23.25 5.70
C SER A 5 25.40 21.85 6.30
N HIS A 6 25.05 21.75 7.58
CA HIS A 6 24.60 20.50 8.16
C HIS A 6 23.31 20.08 7.45
N THR A 7 23.41 19.35 6.35
CA THR A 7 22.26 18.68 5.74
C THR A 7 21.80 17.61 6.73
N THR A 8 20.77 17.94 7.51
CA THR A 8 20.10 17.01 8.41
C THR A 8 19.67 15.78 7.64
N ARG A 9 20.06 14.60 8.11
CA ARG A 9 19.68 13.32 7.51
C ARG A 9 18.15 13.25 7.34
N PRO A 10 17.62 12.99 6.13
CA PRO A 10 16.18 12.91 5.92
C PRO A 10 15.59 11.78 6.76
N THR A 11 14.39 12.00 7.31
CA THR A 11 13.69 11.02 8.15
C THR A 11 12.46 10.48 7.44
N ILE A 12 12.30 9.15 7.44
CA ILE A 12 11.08 8.46 6.99
C ILE A 12 10.43 7.78 8.20
N HIS A 13 9.16 8.09 8.43
CA HIS A 13 8.34 7.43 9.43
C HIS A 13 7.59 6.25 8.79
N VAL A 14 7.50 5.11 9.48
CA VAL A 14 6.79 3.93 8.99
C VAL A 14 5.63 3.61 9.94
N LEU A 15 4.40 3.75 9.43
CA LEU A 15 3.15 3.46 10.13
C LEU A 15 2.58 2.11 9.68
N GLY A 16 2.43 1.20 10.62
CA GLY A 16 2.07 -0.20 10.35
C GLY A 16 3.33 -1.04 10.24
N LEU A 17 3.47 -2.04 11.13
CA LEU A 17 4.63 -2.93 11.20
C LEU A 17 4.19 -4.40 11.11
N GLY A 18 3.25 -4.64 10.20
CA GLY A 18 2.96 -5.97 9.69
C GLY A 18 3.99 -6.39 8.62
N SER A 19 3.71 -7.44 7.84
CA SER A 19 4.63 -7.97 6.83
C SER A 19 5.22 -6.88 5.92
N ILE A 20 4.36 -6.06 5.31
CA ILE A 20 4.80 -5.02 4.36
C ILE A 20 5.61 -3.93 5.07
N GLY A 21 5.11 -3.37 6.17
CA GLY A 21 5.80 -2.32 6.91
C GLY A 21 7.17 -2.75 7.43
N THR A 22 7.30 -3.96 7.98
CA THR A 22 8.58 -4.50 8.43
C THR A 22 9.57 -4.69 7.26
N PHE A 23 9.10 -5.24 6.13
CA PHE A 23 9.93 -5.37 4.93
C PHE A 23 10.35 -4.02 4.36
N THR A 24 9.43 -3.05 4.30
CA THR A 24 9.74 -1.71 3.81
C THR A 24 10.73 -1.00 4.73
N ALA A 25 10.54 -1.05 6.05
CA ALA A 25 11.48 -0.46 7.02
C ALA A 25 12.88 -1.08 6.94
N HIS A 26 12.98 -2.39 6.69
CA HIS A 26 14.25 -3.05 6.40
C HIS A 26 14.86 -2.54 5.09
N GLY A 27 14.10 -2.56 3.99
CA GLY A 27 14.57 -2.13 2.68
C GLY A 27 14.98 -0.66 2.61
N LEU A 28 14.42 0.22 3.44
CA LEU A 28 14.86 1.62 3.55
C LEU A 28 16.30 1.76 4.09
N LYS A 29 16.75 0.83 4.94
CA LYS A 29 18.13 0.79 5.45
C LYS A 29 19.14 0.28 4.41
N ASP A 30 18.65 -0.37 3.35
CA ASP A 30 19.47 -0.82 2.21
C ASP A 30 19.72 0.28 1.16
N ILE A 31 19.16 1.49 1.34
CA ILE A 31 19.45 2.65 0.47
C ILE A 31 20.88 3.15 0.75
N PRO A 32 21.71 3.42 -0.28
CA PRO A 32 23.01 4.07 -0.09
C PRO A 32 22.87 5.41 0.66
N ASN A 33 23.65 5.62 1.73
CA ASN A 33 23.44 6.72 2.68
C ASN A 33 22.00 6.76 3.20
N PRO A 34 21.57 5.73 3.95
CA PRO A 34 20.16 5.50 4.22
C PRO A 34 19.55 6.65 5.02
N PRO A 35 18.24 6.96 4.86
CA PRO A 35 17.56 7.92 5.72
C PRO A 35 17.56 7.45 7.19
N ALA A 36 17.26 8.37 8.10
CA ALA A 36 16.82 7.97 9.43
C ALA A 36 15.44 7.33 9.28
N VAL A 37 15.22 6.19 9.95
CA VAL A 37 13.94 5.47 9.88
C VAL A 37 13.32 5.45 11.28
N THR A 38 12.13 6.04 11.40
CA THR A 38 11.36 6.06 12.64
C THR A 38 10.20 5.07 12.55
N LEU A 39 10.18 4.09 13.46
CA LEU A 39 9.11 3.10 13.56
C LEU A 39 8.00 3.63 14.47
N LEU A 40 6.79 3.75 13.93
CA LEU A 40 5.61 4.19 14.69
C LEU A 40 4.91 2.97 15.30
N LEU A 41 5.18 2.74 16.60
CA LEU A 41 4.65 1.63 17.38
C LEU A 41 3.28 2.01 17.97
N HIS A 42 2.19 1.53 17.36
CA HIS A 42 0.82 1.91 17.75
C HIS A 42 0.37 1.40 19.14
N ARG A 43 1.22 0.66 19.86
CA ARG A 43 0.98 0.15 21.22
C ARG A 43 2.29 -0.20 21.91
N GLU A 44 2.30 -0.10 23.23
CA GLU A 44 3.49 -0.33 24.06
C GLU A 44 4.02 -1.79 23.99
N SER A 45 3.16 -2.78 23.75
CA SER A 45 3.61 -4.17 23.62
C SER A 45 4.56 -4.38 22.44
N LEU A 46 4.43 -3.60 21.36
CA LEU A 46 5.36 -3.64 20.23
C LEU A 46 6.74 -3.12 20.60
N TYR A 47 6.83 -2.14 21.51
CA TYR A 47 8.10 -1.67 22.02
C TYR A 47 8.82 -2.77 22.76
N GLN A 48 8.11 -3.48 23.65
CA GLN A 48 8.67 -4.63 24.37
C GLN A 48 9.08 -5.76 23.43
N GLU A 49 8.32 -6.02 22.38
CA GLU A 49 8.69 -6.98 21.32
C GLU A 49 9.96 -6.56 20.57
N TYR A 50 10.10 -5.27 20.25
CA TYR A 50 11.30 -4.75 19.59
C TYR A 50 12.54 -4.88 20.48
N ILE A 51 12.42 -4.57 21.78
CA ILE A 51 13.50 -4.78 22.75
C ILE A 51 13.88 -6.26 22.85
N ARG A 52 12.89 -7.16 22.96
CA ARG A 52 13.11 -8.61 22.98
C ARG A 52 13.72 -9.13 21.68
N ASN A 53 13.43 -8.49 20.56
CA ASN A 53 14.04 -8.77 19.26
C ASN A 53 15.38 -8.05 19.08
N ASN A 54 16.16 -7.85 20.14
CA ASN A 54 17.48 -7.21 20.13
C ASN A 54 17.53 -5.84 19.46
N ARG A 55 16.43 -5.07 19.46
CA ARG A 55 16.33 -3.75 18.82
C ARG A 55 16.69 -3.79 17.32
N GLN A 56 16.28 -4.85 16.63
CA GLN A 56 16.52 -4.99 15.19
C GLN A 56 15.26 -5.43 14.44
N ILE A 57 15.27 -5.18 13.14
CA ILE A 57 14.37 -5.83 12.18
C ILE A 57 15.17 -6.90 11.45
N THR A 58 14.63 -8.11 11.41
CA THR A 58 15.21 -9.25 10.70
C THR A 58 14.45 -9.49 9.41
N LEU A 59 15.18 -9.73 8.32
CA LEU A 59 14.63 -10.17 7.04
C LEU A 59 15.29 -11.49 6.62
N LYS A 60 14.49 -12.54 6.48
CA LYS A 60 14.90 -13.74 5.75
C LYS A 60 14.56 -13.55 4.26
N PRO A 61 15.56 -13.37 3.37
CA PRO A 61 15.30 -13.16 1.95
C PRO A 61 14.83 -14.46 1.26
N VAL A 62 14.35 -14.35 0.02
CA VAL A 62 14.02 -15.52 -0.83
C VAL A 62 15.25 -16.39 -1.06
N THR A 63 16.41 -15.74 -1.27
CA THR A 63 17.71 -16.37 -1.48
C THR A 63 18.78 -15.64 -0.67
N GLY A 64 19.76 -16.39 -0.17
CA GLY A 64 20.85 -15.87 0.66
C GLY A 64 20.57 -15.93 2.17
N ASP A 65 21.49 -15.35 2.93
CA ASP A 65 21.47 -15.39 4.39
C ASP A 65 20.47 -14.40 5.00
N THR A 66 20.07 -14.70 6.23
CA THR A 66 19.20 -13.79 7.01
C THR A 66 19.94 -12.50 7.30
N MET A 67 19.26 -11.37 7.09
CA MET A 67 19.79 -10.02 7.26
C MET A 67 19.15 -9.35 8.47
N HIS A 68 19.89 -8.44 9.11
CA HIS A 68 19.42 -7.68 10.25
C HIS A 68 19.81 -6.22 10.08
N HIS A 69 18.88 -5.33 10.41
CA HIS A 69 19.13 -3.89 10.54
C HIS A 69 18.74 -3.40 11.92
N SER A 70 19.51 -2.46 12.46
CA SER A 70 19.29 -1.80 13.74
C SER A 70 19.23 -0.28 13.58
N ASP A 71 19.36 0.46 14.69
CA ASP A 71 19.43 1.91 14.73
C ASP A 71 18.19 2.59 14.15
N TYR A 72 17.03 2.02 14.48
CA TYR A 72 15.74 2.66 14.21
C TYR A 72 15.42 3.65 15.33
N ASN A 73 14.91 4.81 14.94
CA ASN A 73 14.20 5.68 15.88
C ASN A 73 12.84 5.06 16.16
N LEU A 74 12.27 5.34 17.33
CA LEU A 74 10.99 4.79 17.75
C LEU A 74 10.09 5.90 18.25
N GLU A 75 8.81 5.79 17.95
CA GLU A 75 7.77 6.52 18.65
C GLU A 75 6.67 5.55 19.06
N ILE A 76 6.18 5.67 20.29
CA ILE A 76 5.22 4.77 20.91
C ILE A 76 3.92 5.52 21.14
N TYR A 77 2.82 4.98 20.60
CA TYR A 77 1.49 5.48 20.89
C TYR A 77 0.99 4.91 22.22
N LYS A 78 0.76 5.79 23.20
CA LYS A 78 0.21 5.44 24.51
C LYS A 78 -0.61 6.62 25.04
N GLN A 79 -1.67 6.32 25.79
CA GLN A 79 -2.51 7.35 26.43
C GLN A 79 -3.04 8.44 25.48
N GLY A 80 -3.28 8.11 24.21
CA GLY A 80 -3.83 9.04 23.22
C GLY A 80 -2.80 9.93 22.51
N ALA A 81 -1.51 9.77 22.77
CA ALA A 81 -0.44 10.56 22.18
C ALA A 81 0.77 9.72 21.77
N TRP A 82 1.63 10.29 20.94
CA TRP A 82 2.91 9.70 20.54
C TRP A 82 4.03 10.17 21.46
N HIS A 83 4.88 9.25 21.89
CA HIS A 83 6.01 9.51 22.78
C HIS A 83 7.30 8.90 22.24
N THR A 84 8.43 9.51 22.55
CA THR A 84 9.74 8.88 22.38
C THR A 84 9.95 7.76 23.42
N PRO A 85 10.97 6.88 23.28
CA PRO A 85 11.29 5.89 24.31
C PRO A 85 11.72 6.48 25.66
N ALA A 86 12.08 7.77 25.68
CA ALA A 86 12.38 8.53 26.89
C ALA A 86 11.12 9.18 27.51
N ASP A 87 9.94 8.79 27.03
CA ASP A 87 8.61 9.27 27.45
C ASP A 87 8.29 10.75 27.18
N SER A 88 9.19 11.47 26.52
CA SER A 88 8.92 12.81 25.99
C SER A 88 7.88 12.77 24.85
N PRO A 89 6.96 13.74 24.73
CA PRO A 89 6.05 13.86 23.59
C PRO A 89 6.79 13.86 22.25
N ALA A 90 6.23 13.17 21.25
CA ALA A 90 6.70 13.16 19.87
C ALA A 90 5.69 13.90 18.98
N ASP A 91 5.84 15.22 18.91
CA ASP A 91 4.93 16.16 18.24
C ASP A 91 5.54 16.86 17.01
N HIS A 92 6.80 16.54 16.68
CA HIS A 92 7.50 17.07 15.52
C HIS A 92 6.76 16.79 14.20
N GLN A 93 6.82 17.74 13.27
CA GLN A 93 6.28 17.59 11.93
C GLN A 93 6.89 16.38 11.21
N ILE A 94 6.06 15.63 10.49
CA ILE A 94 6.48 14.46 9.70
C ILE A 94 6.61 14.86 8.24
N ASP A 95 7.83 14.84 7.71
CA ASP A 95 8.07 15.17 6.30
C ASP A 95 7.76 14.00 5.36
N ASN A 96 8.16 12.78 5.73
CA ASN A 96 7.94 11.57 4.94
C ASN A 96 7.31 10.48 5.81
N LEU A 97 6.17 9.96 5.36
CA LEU A 97 5.42 8.90 6.02
C LEU A 97 5.12 7.77 5.04
N VAL A 98 5.45 6.54 5.42
CA VAL A 98 5.00 5.33 4.72
C VAL A 98 3.87 4.68 5.53
N VAL A 99 2.72 4.48 4.90
CA VAL A 99 1.53 3.87 5.50
C VAL A 99 1.35 2.47 4.94
N THR A 100 1.40 1.47 5.84
CA THR A 100 1.27 0.04 5.51
C THR A 100 0.30 -0.71 6.43
N VAL A 101 -0.52 0.02 7.18
CA VAL A 101 -1.66 -0.56 7.93
C VAL A 101 -2.66 -1.19 6.96
N LYS A 102 -3.64 -1.94 7.45
CA LYS A 102 -4.73 -2.39 6.57
C LYS A 102 -5.55 -1.19 6.07
N ALA A 103 -6.10 -1.30 4.86
CA ALA A 103 -6.88 -0.22 4.27
C ALA A 103 -8.02 0.26 5.20
N THR A 104 -8.70 -0.67 5.89
CA THR A 104 -9.78 -0.39 6.87
C THR A 104 -9.34 0.43 8.08
N GLN A 105 -8.04 0.47 8.39
CA GLN A 105 -7.50 1.14 9.56
C GLN A 105 -6.87 2.49 9.23
N THR A 106 -6.71 2.83 7.94
CA THR A 106 -5.94 3.98 7.46
C THR A 106 -6.37 5.29 8.11
N VAL A 107 -7.67 5.60 8.09
CA VAL A 107 -8.22 6.84 8.65
C VAL A 107 -7.98 6.90 10.16
N SER A 108 -8.26 5.83 10.89
CA SER A 108 -8.03 5.79 12.35
C SER A 108 -6.55 5.94 12.70
N ALA A 109 -5.65 5.30 11.95
CA ALA A 109 -4.22 5.33 12.20
C ALA A 109 -3.61 6.70 11.91
N LEU A 110 -4.04 7.37 10.82
CA LEU A 110 -3.58 8.70 10.47
C LEU A 110 -4.17 9.81 11.35
N ARG A 111 -5.35 9.59 11.96
CA ARG A 111 -5.99 10.60 12.83
C ARG A 111 -5.06 11.06 13.96
N ALA A 112 -4.33 10.14 14.58
CA ALA A 112 -3.36 10.44 15.64
C ALA A 112 -2.12 11.21 15.17
N LEU A 113 -1.86 11.24 13.85
CA LEU A 113 -0.76 11.98 13.23
C LEU A 113 -1.22 13.25 12.52
N ARG A 114 -2.52 13.55 12.51
CA ARG A 114 -3.12 14.62 11.69
C ARG A 114 -2.45 15.97 11.92
N SER A 115 -2.18 16.34 13.18
CA SER A 115 -1.53 17.61 13.53
C SER A 115 -0.06 17.70 13.10
N ARG A 116 0.57 16.55 12.83
CA ARG A 116 1.98 16.44 12.42
C ARG A 116 2.15 16.36 10.91
N LEU A 117 1.05 16.33 10.15
CA LEU A 117 1.02 16.23 8.70
C LEU A 117 0.52 17.55 8.09
N SER A 118 1.33 18.14 7.21
CA SER A 118 1.06 19.42 6.58
C SER A 118 1.12 19.31 5.05
N ARG A 119 0.92 20.43 4.35
CA ARG A 119 1.09 20.53 2.89
C ARG A 119 2.51 20.14 2.44
N ALA A 120 3.52 20.29 3.30
CA ALA A 120 4.90 19.92 3.01
C ALA A 120 5.16 18.43 3.20
N SER A 121 4.33 17.74 3.98
CA SER A 121 4.44 16.30 4.21
C SER A 121 4.14 15.49 2.94
N THR A 122 4.77 14.32 2.87
CA THR A 122 4.54 13.33 1.81
C THR A 122 4.16 12.00 2.44
N VAL A 123 2.98 11.50 2.07
CA VAL A 123 2.46 10.22 2.55
C VAL A 123 2.46 9.22 1.41
N LEU A 124 3.31 8.21 1.50
CA LEU A 124 3.28 7.04 0.64
C LEU A 124 2.31 6.02 1.21
N PHE A 125 1.30 5.67 0.43
CA PHE A 125 0.44 4.56 0.77
C PHE A 125 0.89 3.30 0.04
N LEU A 126 1.29 2.30 0.81
CA LEU A 126 1.80 1.02 0.30
C LEU A 126 0.92 -0.11 0.85
N GLN A 127 -0.36 -0.06 0.47
CA GLN A 127 -1.43 -0.94 0.98
C GLN A 127 -2.04 -1.72 -0.18
N ASN A 128 -2.74 -2.81 0.12
CA ASN A 128 -3.60 -3.46 -0.86
C ASN A 128 -4.93 -2.71 -0.97
N GLY A 129 -5.60 -2.88 -2.11
CA GLY A 129 -6.88 -2.22 -2.38
C GLY A 129 -6.74 -0.81 -2.93
N CYS A 130 -7.88 -0.16 -3.14
CA CYS A 130 -8.01 1.21 -3.62
C CYS A 130 -9.07 1.99 -2.80
N GLY A 131 -9.01 3.32 -2.86
CA GLY A 131 -10.00 4.24 -2.26
C GLY A 131 -9.63 4.79 -0.87
N MET A 132 -8.55 4.32 -0.26
CA MET A 132 -8.04 4.84 1.02
C MET A 132 -7.63 6.32 0.96
N ILE A 133 -7.08 6.80 -0.15
CA ILE A 133 -6.75 8.23 -0.33
C ILE A 133 -8.03 9.07 -0.33
N ASP A 134 -9.10 8.58 -0.93
CA ASP A 134 -10.39 9.28 -0.98
C ASP A 134 -10.98 9.40 0.42
N GLU A 135 -11.00 8.31 1.20
CA GLU A 135 -11.46 8.33 2.60
C GLU A 135 -10.59 9.22 3.49
N VAL A 136 -9.27 9.21 3.30
CA VAL A 136 -8.35 10.08 4.05
C VAL A 136 -8.60 11.55 3.73
N ASN A 137 -8.87 11.88 2.46
CA ASN A 137 -9.25 13.23 2.08
C ASN A 137 -10.59 13.61 2.70
N GLU A 138 -11.61 12.78 2.55
CA GLU A 138 -12.95 13.06 3.07
C GLU A 138 -12.95 13.28 4.59
N HIS A 139 -12.22 12.46 5.34
CA HIS A 139 -12.33 12.43 6.80
C HIS A 139 -11.24 13.17 7.56
N LEU A 140 -10.04 13.36 6.98
CA LEU A 140 -8.89 13.95 7.70
C LEU A 140 -8.36 15.22 7.04
N PHE A 141 -8.28 15.22 5.71
CA PHE A 141 -7.69 16.31 4.94
C PHE A 141 -8.58 16.79 3.77
N PRO A 142 -9.78 17.33 4.07
CA PRO A 142 -10.77 17.69 3.05
C PRO A 142 -10.32 18.89 2.20
N ASP A 143 -9.48 19.76 2.75
CA ASP A 143 -8.97 20.94 2.06
C ASP A 143 -7.71 20.61 1.20
N PRO A 144 -7.80 20.69 -0.14
CA PRO A 144 -6.67 20.46 -1.04
C PRO A 144 -5.50 21.43 -0.85
N ALA A 145 -5.73 22.62 -0.28
CA ALA A 145 -4.70 23.61 -0.04
C ALA A 145 -3.78 23.21 1.12
N THR A 146 -4.31 22.56 2.16
CA THR A 146 -3.54 22.20 3.36
C THR A 146 -3.16 20.73 3.44
N ARG A 147 -3.81 19.84 2.68
CA ARG A 147 -3.53 18.40 2.73
C ARG A 147 -2.11 18.04 2.27
N PRO A 148 -1.55 16.91 2.76
CA PRO A 148 -0.25 16.39 2.34
C PRO A 148 -0.17 16.07 0.84
N ASN A 149 1.06 15.91 0.35
CA ASN A 149 1.31 15.26 -0.93
C ASN A 149 1.18 13.74 -0.76
N TYR A 150 0.67 13.05 -1.78
CA TYR A 150 0.48 11.60 -1.73
C TYR A 150 1.28 10.90 -2.81
N LEU A 151 1.91 9.80 -2.42
CA LEU A 151 2.44 8.81 -3.36
C LEU A 151 1.55 7.56 -3.29
N ALA A 152 1.16 7.06 -4.45
CA ALA A 152 0.54 5.75 -4.58
C ALA A 152 1.63 4.70 -4.77
N GLY A 153 1.59 3.64 -3.97
CA GLY A 153 2.53 2.52 -4.04
C GLY A 153 1.80 1.20 -4.29
N VAL A 154 2.24 0.45 -5.30
CA VAL A 154 1.80 -0.94 -5.52
C VAL A 154 2.95 -1.87 -5.17
N ILE A 155 2.81 -2.63 -4.07
CA ILE A 155 3.78 -3.66 -3.69
C ILE A 155 3.33 -5.04 -4.18
N SER A 156 4.20 -5.74 -4.91
CA SER A 156 3.93 -7.10 -5.42
C SER A 156 4.81 -8.18 -4.78
N HIS A 157 5.72 -7.81 -3.89
CA HIS A 157 6.52 -8.77 -3.11
C HIS A 157 5.62 -9.65 -2.25
N GLY A 158 5.93 -10.94 -2.21
CA GLY A 158 5.38 -11.87 -1.22
C GLY A 158 6.14 -11.72 0.08
N VAL A 159 5.47 -11.27 1.15
CA VAL A 159 6.09 -11.11 2.47
C VAL A 159 5.16 -11.64 3.54
N THR A 160 5.70 -12.47 4.43
CA THR A 160 5.01 -12.96 5.63
C THR A 160 5.80 -12.55 6.87
N LEU A 161 5.10 -12.26 7.96
CA LEU A 161 5.71 -11.97 9.24
C LEU A 161 5.74 -13.25 10.10
N ALA A 162 6.93 -13.74 10.45
CA ALA A 162 7.09 -14.92 11.30
C ALA A 162 6.77 -14.59 12.77
N SER A 163 7.21 -13.42 13.19
CA SER A 163 6.93 -12.81 14.49
C SER A 163 7.16 -11.30 14.36
N PRO A 164 6.70 -10.47 15.32
CA PRO A 164 6.95 -9.02 15.30
C PRO A 164 8.42 -8.70 14.96
N PHE A 165 8.63 -7.80 14.00
CA PHE A 165 9.95 -7.39 13.49
C PHE A 165 10.78 -8.47 12.77
N ASN A 166 10.23 -9.66 12.51
CA ASN A 166 10.89 -10.73 11.76
C ASN A 166 10.09 -11.07 10.49
N ALA A 167 10.52 -10.50 9.37
CA ALA A 167 9.89 -10.70 8.06
C ALA A 167 10.57 -11.84 7.28
N ILE A 168 9.76 -12.59 6.54
CA ILE A 168 10.19 -13.59 5.57
C ILE A 168 9.75 -13.09 4.18
N HIS A 169 10.71 -12.86 3.30
CA HIS A 169 10.47 -12.55 1.90
C HIS A 169 10.21 -13.87 1.16
N THR A 170 8.93 -14.13 0.86
CA THR A 170 8.48 -15.39 0.25
C THR A 170 8.42 -15.33 -1.27
N GLY A 171 8.48 -14.13 -1.86
CA GLY A 171 8.51 -13.97 -3.31
C GLY A 171 9.05 -12.60 -3.73
N ALA A 172 10.13 -12.60 -4.50
CA ALA A 172 10.74 -11.38 -5.03
C ALA A 172 9.91 -10.85 -6.21
N SER A 173 9.60 -9.56 -6.17
CA SER A 173 8.89 -8.84 -7.22
C SER A 173 9.34 -7.37 -7.21
N ALA A 174 8.42 -6.43 -7.40
CA ALA A 174 8.70 -5.01 -7.48
C ALA A 174 7.74 -4.18 -6.62
N ILE A 175 8.13 -2.92 -6.40
CA ILE A 175 7.24 -1.86 -5.93
C ILE A 175 7.10 -0.81 -7.05
N SER A 176 5.89 -0.45 -7.41
CA SER A 176 5.64 0.66 -8.35
C SER A 176 5.22 1.89 -7.55
N LEU A 177 5.87 3.03 -7.80
CA LEU A 177 5.63 4.30 -7.10
C LEU A 177 5.21 5.40 -8.07
N GLY A 178 4.23 6.22 -7.70
CA GLY A 178 3.76 7.33 -8.53
C GLY A 178 3.20 8.47 -7.68
N LEU A 179 3.48 9.70 -8.09
CA LEU A 179 2.98 10.90 -7.42
C LEU A 179 1.51 11.14 -7.78
N VAL A 180 0.63 11.22 -6.78
CA VAL A 180 -0.79 11.49 -7.02
C VAL A 180 -0.99 12.97 -7.41
N PRO A 181 -1.63 13.26 -8.57
CA PRO A 181 -1.85 14.64 -9.01
C PRO A 181 -2.68 15.45 -8.01
N ARG A 182 -2.36 16.74 -7.89
CA ARG A 182 -3.18 17.66 -7.09
C ARG A 182 -4.24 18.29 -8.01
N PRO A 183 -5.51 18.42 -7.57
CA PRO A 183 -6.59 18.98 -8.39
C PRO A 183 -6.34 20.41 -8.91
N HIS A 184 -5.37 21.15 -8.34
CA HIS A 184 -5.09 22.55 -8.70
C HIS A 184 -3.67 22.77 -9.23
N SER A 185 -2.90 21.70 -9.50
CA SER A 185 -1.66 21.81 -10.27
C SER A 185 -1.95 21.70 -11.76
N GLN A 186 -2.76 22.61 -12.30
CA GLN A 186 -2.79 22.84 -13.74
C GLN A 186 -1.56 23.68 -14.08
N SER A 187 -0.44 23.02 -14.34
CA SER A 187 0.56 23.57 -15.25
C SER A 187 0.02 23.39 -16.67
N SER A 188 -0.08 24.48 -17.42
CA SER A 188 -0.59 24.50 -18.80
C SER A 188 -0.02 23.37 -19.68
N PRO A 189 -0.80 22.82 -20.64
CA PRO A 189 -0.41 21.63 -21.43
C PRO A 189 0.77 21.81 -22.39
N ASN A 190 1.41 22.99 -22.44
CA ASN A 190 2.35 23.37 -23.49
C ASN A 190 3.82 23.54 -23.06
N THR A 191 4.17 23.17 -21.83
CA THR A 191 5.58 23.10 -21.44
C THR A 191 6.03 21.65 -21.56
N ARG A 192 6.69 21.31 -22.68
CA ARG A 192 7.61 20.16 -22.70
C ARG A 192 8.45 20.24 -21.44
N GLU A 193 8.32 19.24 -20.57
CA GLU A 193 9.02 19.16 -19.30
C GLU A 193 10.54 19.18 -19.56
N THR A 194 11.13 20.37 -19.61
CA THR A 194 12.56 20.55 -19.61
C THR A 194 13.03 20.38 -18.17
N GLY A 195 14.05 19.53 -17.97
CA GLY A 195 14.54 19.04 -16.67
C GLY A 195 15.04 20.07 -15.66
N ASN A 196 14.68 21.36 -15.77
CA ASN A 196 15.10 22.44 -14.89
C ASN A 196 14.04 22.89 -13.87
N GLN A 197 12.82 22.33 -13.85
CA GLN A 197 11.86 22.56 -12.74
C GLN A 197 12.06 21.65 -11.52
N LEU A 198 13.05 20.75 -11.55
CA LEU A 198 13.40 19.84 -10.44
C LEU A 198 13.95 20.57 -9.20
N GLN A 199 14.40 21.83 -9.33
CA GLN A 199 15.06 22.55 -8.22
C GLN A 199 14.10 23.20 -7.21
N ASN A 200 12.79 23.31 -7.50
CA ASN A 200 11.82 24.00 -6.63
C ASN A 200 10.75 23.09 -5.98
N ARG A 201 10.94 21.76 -5.99
CA ARG A 201 10.02 20.76 -5.36
C ARG A 201 10.64 20.05 -4.13
N GLY A 202 11.53 20.73 -3.42
CA GLY A 202 12.31 20.15 -2.32
C GLY A 202 11.43 19.64 -1.17
N GLY A 203 11.17 18.33 -1.15
CA GLY A 203 10.45 17.62 -0.09
C GLY A 203 9.58 16.48 -0.62
N SER A 204 8.76 16.74 -1.63
CA SER A 204 7.69 15.81 -2.06
C SER A 204 8.16 14.59 -2.84
N GLU A 205 9.41 14.59 -3.30
CA GLU A 205 9.94 13.56 -4.19
C GLU A 205 11.06 12.71 -3.56
N TYR A 206 11.40 12.94 -2.28
CA TYR A 206 12.51 12.20 -1.64
C TYR A 206 12.28 10.68 -1.71
N MET A 207 11.13 10.19 -1.28
CA MET A 207 10.78 8.77 -1.36
C MET A 207 10.70 8.27 -2.81
N LEU A 208 10.18 9.08 -3.73
CA LEU A 208 10.02 8.73 -5.15
C LEU A 208 11.39 8.50 -5.83
N HIS A 209 12.43 9.23 -5.43
CA HIS A 209 13.77 9.09 -6.01
C HIS A 209 14.67 8.10 -5.25
N ASN A 210 14.52 8.00 -3.92
CA ASN A 210 15.46 7.21 -3.11
C ASN A 210 15.01 5.76 -2.85
N MET A 211 13.70 5.48 -2.79
CA MET A 211 13.24 4.09 -2.63
C MET A 211 13.67 3.17 -3.79
N PRO A 212 13.68 3.61 -5.06
CA PRO A 212 14.21 2.81 -6.18
C PRO A 212 15.67 2.42 -6.06
N VAL A 213 16.47 3.15 -5.27
CA VAL A 213 17.90 2.87 -5.08
C VAL A 213 18.11 1.70 -4.10
N SER A 214 17.09 1.34 -3.31
CA SER A 214 17.16 0.13 -2.47
C SER A 214 17.06 -1.12 -3.33
N PRO A 215 18.10 -1.99 -3.35
CA PRO A 215 18.06 -3.24 -4.11
C PRO A 215 17.00 -4.21 -3.60
N ARG A 216 16.60 -4.10 -2.33
CA ARG A 216 15.62 -4.98 -1.70
C ARG A 216 14.19 -4.61 -2.05
N LEU A 217 13.91 -3.32 -2.12
CA LEU A 217 12.58 -2.85 -2.45
C LEU A 217 12.24 -3.11 -3.93
N SER A 218 13.24 -3.18 -4.81
CA SER A 218 13.05 -3.28 -6.26
C SER A 218 12.01 -2.27 -6.75
N ALA A 219 12.09 -1.05 -6.20
CA ALA A 219 11.09 -0.03 -6.47
C ALA A 219 11.41 0.65 -7.80
N LYS A 220 10.36 1.07 -8.51
CA LYS A 220 10.47 1.83 -9.75
C LYS A 220 9.40 2.90 -9.79
N SER A 221 9.80 4.07 -10.26
CA SER A 221 8.94 5.24 -10.33
C SER A 221 8.30 5.34 -11.71
N TYR A 222 7.02 5.65 -11.76
CA TYR A 222 6.22 5.78 -12.97
C TYR A 222 5.36 7.03 -12.92
N SER A 223 4.72 7.36 -14.04
CA SER A 223 3.62 8.32 -14.05
C SER A 223 2.47 7.83 -13.16
N PHE A 224 1.63 8.75 -12.67
CA PHE A 224 0.47 8.34 -11.89
C PHE A 224 -0.49 7.44 -12.67
N SER A 225 -0.74 7.75 -13.95
CA SER A 225 -1.59 6.94 -14.82
C SER A 225 -1.09 5.51 -14.96
N ASP A 226 0.24 5.31 -15.07
CA ASP A 226 0.82 3.97 -15.12
C ASP A 226 0.67 3.23 -13.79
N VAL A 227 0.96 3.89 -12.67
CA VAL A 227 0.77 3.27 -11.34
C VAL A 227 -0.69 2.94 -11.10
N PHE A 228 -1.61 3.80 -11.51
CA PHE A 228 -3.04 3.57 -11.37
C PHE A 228 -3.49 2.36 -12.21
N GLN A 229 -3.00 2.23 -13.46
CA GLN A 229 -3.23 1.04 -14.27
C GLN A 229 -2.65 -0.24 -13.64
N ILE A 230 -1.46 -0.19 -13.05
CA ILE A 230 -0.85 -1.32 -12.33
C ILE A 230 -1.68 -1.69 -11.10
N GLN A 231 -2.15 -0.69 -10.35
CA GLN A 231 -2.96 -0.87 -9.15
C GLN A 231 -4.31 -1.52 -9.49
N LEU A 232 -5.00 -1.02 -10.52
CA LEU A 232 -6.28 -1.55 -10.96
C LEU A 232 -6.17 -2.96 -11.54
N GLU A 233 -5.11 -3.29 -12.28
CA GLU A 233 -4.89 -4.67 -12.76
C GLU A 233 -4.69 -5.64 -11.58
N LYS A 234 -3.85 -5.27 -10.60
CA LYS A 234 -3.67 -6.07 -9.37
C LYS A 234 -4.99 -6.19 -8.60
N LEU A 235 -5.77 -5.11 -8.54
CA LEU A 235 -7.08 -5.12 -7.88
C LEU A 235 -8.06 -6.03 -8.59
N ALA A 236 -8.03 -6.11 -9.93
CA ALA A 236 -8.88 -6.98 -10.71
C ALA A 236 -8.62 -8.46 -10.41
N VAL A 237 -7.34 -8.84 -10.33
CA VAL A 237 -6.93 -10.18 -9.90
C VAL A 237 -7.44 -10.46 -8.48
N ASN A 238 -7.21 -9.54 -7.55
CA ASN A 238 -7.60 -9.71 -6.15
C ASN A 238 -9.12 -9.79 -5.97
N ALA A 239 -9.92 -9.10 -6.79
CA ALA A 239 -11.37 -9.12 -6.72
C ALA A 239 -11.96 -10.50 -7.05
N PHE A 240 -11.27 -11.31 -7.86
CA PHE A 240 -11.62 -12.70 -8.07
C PHE A 240 -10.96 -13.62 -7.04
N CYS A 241 -9.63 -13.58 -6.95
CA CYS A 241 -8.84 -14.56 -6.21
C CYS A 241 -9.13 -14.55 -4.69
N ASN A 242 -9.14 -13.36 -4.08
CA ASN A 242 -9.22 -13.25 -2.62
C ASN A 242 -10.56 -13.71 -2.05
N PRO A 243 -11.72 -13.20 -2.51
CA PRO A 243 -13.01 -13.62 -1.96
C PRO A 243 -13.30 -15.10 -2.23
N VAL A 244 -12.97 -15.62 -3.41
CA VAL A 244 -13.22 -17.04 -3.73
C VAL A 244 -12.37 -17.96 -2.84
N CYS A 245 -11.06 -17.71 -2.70
CA CYS A 245 -10.25 -18.49 -1.76
C CYS A 245 -10.78 -18.40 -0.32
N ALA A 246 -11.16 -17.20 0.13
CA ALA A 246 -11.67 -16.96 1.48
C ALA A 246 -13.00 -17.68 1.77
N LEU A 247 -13.92 -17.70 0.80
CA LEU A 247 -15.20 -18.40 0.91
C LEU A 247 -15.07 -19.92 0.89
N HIS A 248 -13.96 -20.44 0.38
CA HIS A 248 -13.68 -21.88 0.35
C HIS A 248 -12.62 -22.32 1.38
N ASP A 249 -12.11 -21.39 2.19
CA ASP A 249 -11.00 -21.61 3.13
C ASP A 249 -9.80 -22.36 2.50
N SER A 250 -9.45 -22.00 1.26
CA SER A 250 -8.51 -22.78 0.45
C SER A 250 -7.34 -21.95 -0.07
N LYS A 251 -6.31 -22.66 -0.55
CA LYS A 251 -5.19 -22.10 -1.31
C LYS A 251 -5.66 -21.68 -2.71
N ASN A 252 -4.84 -20.93 -3.45
CA ASN A 252 -5.16 -20.44 -4.78
C ASN A 252 -5.48 -21.54 -5.82
N SER A 253 -5.10 -22.79 -5.59
CA SER A 253 -5.46 -23.93 -6.45
C SER A 253 -6.98 -24.11 -6.63
N ILE A 254 -7.80 -23.70 -5.67
CA ILE A 254 -9.27 -23.78 -5.80
C ILE A 254 -9.81 -22.93 -6.97
N LEU A 255 -9.07 -21.89 -7.37
CA LEU A 255 -9.52 -20.91 -8.37
C LEU A 255 -9.65 -21.50 -9.78
N PHE A 256 -9.03 -22.64 -10.06
CA PHE A 256 -9.18 -23.36 -11.33
C PHE A 256 -10.60 -23.93 -11.53
N GLU A 257 -11.37 -24.11 -10.45
CA GLU A 257 -12.74 -24.65 -10.51
C GLU A 257 -13.79 -23.59 -10.90
N PHE A 258 -13.40 -22.30 -10.96
CA PHE A 258 -14.31 -21.17 -11.16
C PHE A 258 -14.05 -20.34 -12.43
N PRO A 259 -13.80 -20.92 -13.62
CA PRO A 259 -13.46 -20.16 -14.82
C PRO A 259 -14.61 -19.27 -15.30
N LYS A 260 -15.87 -19.70 -15.15
CA LYS A 260 -17.05 -18.90 -15.53
C LYS A 260 -17.19 -17.65 -14.65
N LEU A 261 -17.02 -17.81 -13.33
CA LEU A 261 -17.07 -16.70 -12.39
C LEU A 261 -15.91 -15.72 -12.64
N ARG A 262 -14.70 -16.24 -12.89
CA ARG A 262 -13.54 -15.44 -13.28
C ARG A 262 -13.83 -14.58 -14.50
N ARG A 263 -14.35 -15.17 -15.59
CA ARG A 263 -14.71 -14.42 -16.79
C ARG A 263 -15.76 -13.35 -16.51
N ALA A 264 -16.79 -13.68 -15.73
CA ALA A 264 -17.88 -12.76 -15.41
C ALA A 264 -17.39 -11.53 -14.63
N ILE A 265 -16.63 -11.73 -13.56
CA ILE A 265 -16.13 -10.61 -12.74
C ILE A 265 -15.12 -9.75 -13.51
N LEU A 266 -14.26 -10.34 -14.33
CA LEU A 266 -13.32 -9.59 -15.16
C LEU A 266 -14.03 -8.80 -16.27
N THR A 267 -15.15 -9.30 -16.80
CA THR A 267 -16.00 -8.54 -17.74
C THR A 267 -16.62 -7.31 -17.08
N GLU A 268 -17.14 -7.43 -15.84
CA GLU A 268 -17.63 -6.27 -15.09
C GLU A 268 -16.51 -5.24 -14.90
N ILE A 269 -15.35 -5.69 -14.42
CA ILE A 269 -14.21 -4.82 -14.12
C ILE A 269 -13.70 -4.12 -15.39
N SER A 270 -13.54 -4.86 -16.49
CA SER A 270 -13.16 -4.29 -17.79
C SER A 270 -14.14 -3.18 -18.20
N SER A 271 -15.44 -3.44 -18.10
CA SER A 271 -16.49 -2.46 -18.43
C SER A 271 -16.43 -1.19 -17.57
N ILE A 272 -16.08 -1.33 -16.28
CA ILE A 272 -15.88 -0.19 -15.38
C ILE A 272 -14.66 0.61 -15.81
N VAL A 273 -13.50 -0.05 -15.96
CA VAL A 273 -12.22 0.59 -16.25
C VAL A 273 -12.27 1.41 -17.52
N LEU A 274 -12.89 0.89 -18.58
CA LEU A 274 -13.05 1.58 -19.87
C LEU A 274 -13.89 2.87 -19.80
N ARG A 275 -14.65 3.06 -18.72
CA ARG A 275 -15.49 4.26 -18.52
C ARG A 275 -14.95 5.22 -17.47
N LEU A 276 -13.85 4.87 -16.79
CA LEU A 276 -13.25 5.71 -15.75
C LEU A 276 -12.73 7.03 -16.32
N PRO A 277 -13.12 8.20 -15.77
CA PRO A 277 -12.66 9.49 -16.25
C PRO A 277 -11.14 9.67 -16.12
N GLU A 278 -10.52 9.09 -15.09
CA GLU A 278 -9.07 9.17 -14.83
C GLU A 278 -8.22 8.47 -15.88
N LEU A 279 -8.81 7.58 -16.67
CA LEU A 279 -8.13 6.79 -17.70
C LEU A 279 -8.52 7.20 -19.12
N ARG A 280 -9.35 8.23 -19.28
CA ARG A 280 -9.70 8.73 -20.62
C ARG A 280 -8.46 9.28 -21.32
N GLY A 281 -8.21 8.78 -22.53
CA GLY A 281 -7.05 9.19 -23.33
C GLY A 281 -5.70 8.66 -22.83
N VAL A 282 -5.69 7.73 -21.87
CA VAL A 282 -4.48 7.03 -21.44
C VAL A 282 -4.24 5.85 -22.38
N ASP A 283 -3.05 5.81 -22.98
CA ASP A 283 -2.68 4.78 -23.95
C ASP A 283 -2.65 3.38 -23.33
N GLY A 284 -3.10 2.38 -24.10
CA GLY A 284 -2.97 0.97 -23.74
C GLY A 284 -4.01 0.44 -22.74
N VAL A 285 -4.91 1.29 -22.22
CA VAL A 285 -5.93 0.88 -21.23
C VAL A 285 -6.84 -0.21 -21.80
N GLU A 286 -7.33 -0.04 -23.03
CA GLU A 286 -8.22 -1.03 -23.67
C GLU A 286 -7.57 -2.40 -23.79
N GLN A 287 -6.30 -2.46 -24.21
CA GLN A 287 -5.56 -3.70 -24.37
C GLN A 287 -5.20 -4.31 -23.01
N ARG A 288 -4.80 -3.48 -22.03
CA ARG A 288 -4.42 -3.93 -20.69
C ARG A 288 -5.59 -4.53 -19.93
N PHE A 289 -6.78 -3.96 -20.07
CA PHE A 289 -7.99 -4.39 -19.38
C PHE A 289 -8.96 -5.16 -20.27
N ALA A 290 -8.53 -5.59 -21.46
CA ALA A 290 -9.27 -6.56 -22.26
C ALA A 290 -9.47 -7.84 -21.43
N VAL A 291 -10.69 -8.39 -21.47
CA VAL A 291 -11.04 -9.52 -20.59
C VAL A 291 -10.12 -10.73 -20.82
N ASP A 292 -9.76 -11.01 -22.07
CA ASP A 292 -8.82 -12.09 -22.41
C ASP A 292 -7.44 -11.85 -21.78
N ARG A 293 -6.96 -10.61 -21.83
CA ARG A 293 -5.67 -10.25 -21.23
C ARG A 293 -5.69 -10.34 -19.71
N LEU A 294 -6.78 -9.91 -19.07
CA LEU A 294 -6.96 -10.08 -17.62
C LEU A 294 -7.03 -11.56 -17.23
N GLU A 295 -7.66 -12.41 -18.03
CA GLU A 295 -7.67 -13.85 -17.79
C GLU A 295 -6.27 -14.46 -17.91
N GLU A 296 -5.48 -14.06 -18.90
CA GLU A 296 -4.07 -14.46 -19.01
C GLU A 296 -3.27 -14.02 -17.78
N THR A 297 -3.45 -12.78 -17.33
CA THR A 297 -2.79 -12.25 -16.12
C THR A 297 -3.18 -13.09 -14.89
N VAL A 298 -4.47 -13.39 -14.68
CA VAL A 298 -4.92 -14.24 -13.58
C VAL A 298 -4.31 -15.64 -13.69
N ASN A 299 -4.40 -16.29 -14.84
CA ASN A 299 -3.89 -17.66 -15.03
C ASN A 299 -2.38 -17.73 -14.75
N GLY A 300 -1.59 -16.78 -15.28
CA GLY A 300 -0.14 -16.73 -15.02
C GLY A 300 0.21 -16.50 -13.56
N ILE A 301 -0.62 -15.77 -12.80
CA ILE A 301 -0.47 -15.64 -11.35
C ILE A 301 -0.84 -16.95 -10.64
N LEU A 302 -1.95 -17.59 -11.03
CA LEU A 302 -2.39 -18.84 -10.41
C LEU A 302 -1.37 -19.95 -10.59
N GLU A 303 -0.76 -20.07 -11.77
CA GLU A 303 0.28 -21.08 -12.03
C GLU A 303 1.47 -20.99 -11.06
N ARG A 304 1.89 -19.77 -10.75
CA ARG A 304 3.02 -19.50 -9.84
C ARG A 304 2.62 -19.55 -8.36
N THR A 305 1.35 -19.37 -8.05
CA THR A 305 0.87 -19.18 -6.67
C THR A 305 -0.10 -20.25 -6.19
N ARG A 306 -0.22 -21.39 -6.89
CA ARG A 306 -1.17 -22.49 -6.58
C ARG A 306 -1.22 -22.85 -5.10
N GLU A 307 -0.05 -22.99 -4.48
CA GLU A 307 0.08 -23.40 -3.08
C GLU A 307 0.00 -22.24 -2.06
N THR A 308 -0.16 -21.01 -2.54
CA THR A 308 -0.24 -19.82 -1.70
C THR A 308 -1.63 -19.66 -1.10
N THR A 309 -1.68 -19.30 0.18
CA THR A 309 -2.91 -18.86 0.86
C THR A 309 -2.96 -17.33 0.83
N CYS A 310 -4.04 -16.74 0.28
CA CYS A 310 -4.17 -15.28 0.18
C CYS A 310 -4.50 -14.63 1.53
N SER A 311 -4.23 -13.33 1.65
CA SER A 311 -4.39 -12.58 2.92
C SER A 311 -5.82 -12.65 3.48
N MET A 312 -6.83 -12.66 2.62
CA MET A 312 -8.23 -12.69 3.04
C MET A 312 -8.61 -14.00 3.73
N VAL A 313 -8.07 -15.15 3.29
CA VAL A 313 -8.23 -16.44 3.99
C VAL A 313 -7.62 -16.37 5.38
N VAL A 314 -6.38 -15.88 5.47
CA VAL A 314 -5.66 -15.71 6.75
C VAL A 314 -6.42 -14.79 7.70
N ASP A 315 -7.06 -13.75 7.18
CA ASP A 315 -7.88 -12.85 7.98
C ASP A 315 -9.13 -13.53 8.53
N LEU A 316 -9.87 -14.27 7.70
CA LEU A 316 -11.04 -15.02 8.20
C LEU A 316 -10.65 -16.09 9.22
N ARG A 317 -9.57 -16.86 8.98
CA ARG A 317 -9.07 -17.86 9.93
C ARG A 317 -8.72 -17.26 11.29
N ASN A 318 -8.17 -16.05 11.29
CA ASN A 318 -7.81 -15.33 12.52
C ASN A 318 -8.95 -14.44 13.04
N ARG A 319 -10.17 -14.57 12.52
CA ARG A 319 -11.35 -13.76 12.89
C ARG A 319 -11.12 -12.25 12.79
N ARG A 320 -10.25 -11.82 11.87
CA ARG A 320 -9.95 -10.41 11.61
C ARG A 320 -10.84 -9.86 10.51
N GLU A 321 -11.00 -8.53 10.52
CA GLU A 321 -11.60 -7.80 9.42
C GLU A 321 -10.77 -7.97 8.14
N THR A 322 -11.47 -8.15 7.01
CA THR A 322 -10.88 -8.32 5.68
C THR A 322 -10.89 -6.99 4.91
N GLU A 323 -10.08 -6.89 3.86
CA GLU A 323 -10.04 -5.70 2.99
C GLU A 323 -11.11 -5.72 1.88
N ILE A 324 -12.18 -6.51 2.03
CA ILE A 324 -13.17 -6.73 0.96
C ILE A 324 -13.81 -5.43 0.44
N HIS A 325 -14.03 -4.44 1.31
CA HIS A 325 -14.56 -3.12 0.94
C HIS A 325 -13.59 -2.26 0.11
N PHE A 326 -12.28 -2.53 0.20
CA PHE A 326 -11.23 -1.85 -0.57
C PHE A 326 -10.80 -2.65 -1.81
N ILE A 327 -11.32 -3.87 -1.97
CA ILE A 327 -11.10 -4.73 -3.13
C ILE A 327 -12.36 -4.76 -3.99
N ASN A 328 -13.33 -5.62 -3.68
CA ASN A 328 -14.59 -5.71 -4.42
C ASN A 328 -15.45 -4.47 -4.18
N GLY A 329 -15.49 -3.95 -2.96
CA GLY A 329 -16.25 -2.74 -2.65
C GLY A 329 -15.76 -1.50 -3.41
N TYR A 330 -14.47 -1.44 -3.78
CA TYR A 330 -13.97 -0.38 -4.65
C TYR A 330 -14.59 -0.49 -6.05
N TRP A 331 -14.62 -1.68 -6.64
CA TRP A 331 -15.27 -1.91 -7.94
C TRP A 331 -16.77 -1.59 -7.90
N VAL A 332 -17.47 -1.96 -6.82
CA VAL A 332 -18.89 -1.60 -6.62
C VAL A 332 -19.07 -0.08 -6.64
N ARG A 333 -18.27 0.68 -5.87
CA ARG A 333 -18.34 2.14 -5.86
C ARG A 333 -18.06 2.73 -7.23
N ARG A 334 -16.97 2.32 -7.88
CA ARG A 334 -16.59 2.82 -9.21
C ARG A 334 -17.63 2.47 -10.28
N GLY A 335 -18.18 1.26 -10.26
CA GLY A 335 -19.23 0.85 -11.20
C GLY A 335 -20.48 1.71 -11.08
N LYS A 336 -20.92 2.02 -9.85
CA LYS A 336 -22.02 2.97 -9.62
C LYS A 336 -21.72 4.36 -10.19
N GLU A 337 -20.51 4.86 -10.02
CA GLU A 337 -20.10 6.18 -10.54
C GLU A 337 -20.13 6.26 -12.07
N VAL A 338 -19.78 5.18 -12.78
CA VAL A 338 -19.75 5.15 -14.25
C VAL A 338 -20.96 4.46 -14.90
N GLY A 339 -22.00 4.15 -14.10
CA GLY A 339 -23.23 3.51 -14.60
C GLY A 339 -23.03 2.10 -15.15
N VAL A 340 -22.18 1.30 -14.51
CA VAL A 340 -21.93 -0.11 -14.83
C VAL A 340 -22.45 -1.00 -13.71
N SER A 341 -23.19 -2.05 -14.05
CA SER A 341 -23.66 -3.06 -13.09
C SER A 341 -22.49 -3.84 -12.48
N THR A 342 -22.56 -4.09 -11.17
CA THR A 342 -21.51 -4.75 -10.38
C THR A 342 -22.02 -5.95 -9.59
N ALA A 343 -23.04 -6.63 -10.11
CA ALA A 343 -23.74 -7.71 -9.42
C ALA A 343 -22.80 -8.81 -8.90
N ILE A 344 -21.78 -9.20 -9.68
CA ILE A 344 -20.83 -10.25 -9.26
C ILE A 344 -19.91 -9.75 -8.15
N ASN A 345 -19.40 -8.52 -8.25
CA ASN A 345 -18.60 -7.91 -7.19
C ASN A 345 -19.40 -7.71 -5.90
N GLU A 346 -20.66 -7.27 -5.99
CA GLU A 346 -21.57 -7.13 -4.84
C GLU A 346 -21.84 -8.48 -4.18
N GLU A 347 -22.17 -9.51 -4.96
CA GLU A 347 -22.47 -10.85 -4.43
C GLU A 347 -21.27 -11.44 -3.67
N LEU A 348 -20.06 -11.36 -4.24
CA LEU A 348 -18.85 -11.85 -3.58
C LEU A 348 -18.53 -11.06 -2.32
N MET A 349 -18.68 -9.74 -2.36
CA MET A 349 -18.50 -8.87 -1.19
C MET A 349 -19.45 -9.29 -0.06
N ASP A 350 -20.74 -9.42 -0.35
CA ASP A 350 -21.77 -9.77 0.63
C ASP A 350 -21.57 -11.16 1.24
N LYS A 351 -21.14 -12.14 0.43
CA LYS A 351 -20.81 -13.50 0.93
C LYS A 351 -19.64 -13.44 1.91
N VAL A 352 -18.57 -12.71 1.59
CA VAL A 352 -17.41 -12.58 2.47
C VAL A 352 -17.78 -11.86 3.76
N LEU A 353 -18.58 -10.79 3.67
CA LEU A 353 -19.04 -10.04 4.85
C LEU A 353 -19.89 -10.92 5.78
N ARG A 354 -20.84 -11.69 5.24
CA ARG A 354 -21.65 -12.64 6.01
C ARG A 354 -20.79 -13.70 6.69
N ARG A 355 -19.84 -14.31 5.97
CA ARG A 355 -18.90 -15.28 6.54
C ARG A 355 -18.05 -14.67 7.65
N SER A 356 -17.55 -13.45 7.44
CA SER A 356 -16.75 -12.72 8.42
C SER A 356 -17.53 -12.40 9.69
N ALA A 357 -18.82 -12.02 9.55
CA ALA A 357 -19.69 -11.77 10.69
C ALA A 357 -20.02 -13.04 11.48
N ALA A 358 -20.28 -14.16 10.81
CA ALA A 358 -20.52 -15.46 11.45
C ALA A 358 -19.32 -15.90 12.30
N LEU A 359 -18.11 -15.88 11.73
CA LEU A 359 -16.87 -16.28 12.42
C LEU A 359 -16.49 -15.39 13.62
N ARG A 360 -16.96 -14.14 13.67
CA ARG A 360 -16.76 -13.24 14.82
C ARG A 360 -17.79 -13.42 15.92
N SER A 361 -18.90 -14.08 15.62
CA SER A 361 -19.99 -14.35 16.56
C SER A 361 -19.83 -15.70 17.28
N GLU A 362 -19.08 -16.61 16.68
CA GLU A 362 -18.45 -17.78 17.32
C GLU A 362 -17.20 -17.37 18.10
#